data_AF-A0A3P8SQH8-F1
#
_entry.id   AF-A0A3P8SQH8-F1
#
_cell.length_a   1.000
_cell.length_b   1.000
_cell.length_c   1.000
_cell.angle_alpha   90.00
_cell.angle_beta   90.00
_cell.angle_gamma   90.00
#
_symmetry.space_group_name_H-M   'P 1'
#
loop_
_entity.id
_entity.type
_entity.pdbx_description
1 polymer ?
#
loop_
_entity_poly.entity_id
_entity_poly.type
_entity_poly.pdbx_seq_one_letter_code
_entity_poly.pdbx_strand_id
1 'polypeptide(L)'
;MRIASFNAQRFGLKKVSDPEVLSALVKIVSRYDLILIVGVVDASGVSVQRFMTELNRVNTTHHYALQLSTRLGRNRYKEQFLFAYRDDVVDLIDCYQYEDNQENDMDVFAREPYIVDTTAATTNDHTFDRIVAYGEDMLGTIVPNSAKPFNFHKEFAMTEEMALRVSDHYPVEVELRGAPPFWMATSLQRRANVDTLQASVNSAVTGTLQDDMLKLQKENLLLEREKLQLQISLLKQQLATLK
;
A
#
# COMPACT_ATOMS: atom_id res chain seq x y z
N MET A 1 -0.43 10.50 -7.91
CA MET A 1 0.37 9.66 -7.00
C MET A 1 0.68 8.35 -7.71
N ARG A 2 1.94 7.93 -7.75
CA ARG A 2 2.39 6.65 -8.32
C ARG A 2 2.66 5.65 -7.21
N ILE A 3 1.99 4.51 -7.27
CA ILE A 3 2.16 3.42 -6.32
C ILE A 3 2.71 2.20 -7.05
N ALA A 4 3.62 1.47 -6.41
CA ALA A 4 4.09 0.18 -6.93
C ALA A 4 4.22 -0.90 -5.85
N SER A 5 4.28 -2.15 -6.32
CA SER A 5 4.77 -3.31 -5.57
C SER A 5 5.87 -3.98 -6.37
N PHE A 6 6.94 -4.40 -5.71
CA PHE A 6 8.10 -4.98 -6.36
C PHE A 6 8.77 -6.05 -5.49
N ASN A 7 8.75 -7.29 -5.96
CA ASN A 7 9.61 -8.33 -5.44
C ASN A 7 11.05 -8.10 -5.92
N ALA A 8 11.91 -7.62 -5.04
CA ALA A 8 13.32 -7.39 -5.34
C ALA A 8 14.19 -8.64 -5.15
N GLN A 9 13.56 -9.81 -4.94
CA GLN A 9 14.15 -11.15 -4.86
C GLN A 9 15.40 -11.24 -3.97
N ARG A 10 15.27 -11.71 -2.74
CA ARG A 10 16.39 -11.81 -1.76
C ARG A 10 17.13 -10.46 -1.61
N PHE A 11 16.37 -9.38 -1.47
CA PHE A 11 16.92 -8.07 -1.16
C PHE A 11 17.64 -8.14 0.19
N GLY A 12 18.96 -7.98 0.16
CA GLY A 12 19.79 -8.15 1.34
C GLY A 12 21.20 -7.64 1.08
N LEU A 13 22.10 -7.78 2.05
CA LEU A 13 23.41 -7.14 2.02
C LEU A 13 24.22 -7.48 0.76
N LYS A 14 24.19 -8.73 0.30
CA LYS A 14 24.88 -9.16 -0.93
C LYS A 14 24.39 -8.37 -2.15
N LYS A 15 23.06 -8.18 -2.27
CA LYS A 15 22.43 -7.51 -3.40
C LYS A 15 22.74 -6.01 -3.40
N VAL A 16 22.57 -5.33 -2.27
CA VAL A 16 22.83 -3.88 -2.16
C VAL A 16 24.31 -3.52 -2.07
N SER A 17 25.20 -4.51 -1.95
CA SER A 17 26.65 -4.28 -2.01
C SER A 17 27.18 -4.18 -3.43
N ASP A 18 26.43 -4.69 -4.40
CA ASP A 18 26.72 -4.51 -5.81
C ASP A 18 26.31 -3.09 -6.26
N PRO A 19 27.25 -2.25 -6.71
CA PRO A 19 26.96 -0.86 -7.00
C PRO A 19 26.01 -0.68 -8.19
N GLU A 20 26.05 -1.56 -9.18
CA GLU A 20 25.16 -1.46 -10.34
C GLU A 20 23.74 -1.87 -9.96
N VAL A 21 23.60 -2.92 -9.15
CA VAL A 21 22.28 -3.36 -8.65
C VAL A 21 21.69 -2.31 -7.70
N LEU A 22 22.49 -1.75 -6.79
CA LEU A 22 22.06 -0.68 -5.91
C LEU A 22 21.60 0.54 -6.72
N SER A 23 22.37 0.96 -7.72
CA SER A 23 22.01 2.06 -8.61
C SER A 23 20.69 1.79 -9.35
N ALA A 24 20.49 0.57 -9.84
CA ALA A 24 19.26 0.16 -10.49
C ALA A 24 18.05 0.21 -9.53
N LEU A 25 18.17 -0.39 -8.34
CA LEU A 25 17.11 -0.40 -7.33
C LEU A 25 16.71 1.03 -6.93
N VAL A 26 17.70 1.91 -6.73
CA VAL A 26 17.47 3.32 -6.42
C VAL A 26 16.72 4.01 -7.56
N LYS A 27 17.13 3.82 -8.83
CA LYS A 27 16.41 4.36 -10.00
C LYS A 27 14.98 3.83 -10.13
N ILE A 28 14.75 2.56 -9.81
CA ILE A 28 13.40 1.97 -9.82
C ILE A 28 12.55 2.65 -8.75
N VAL A 29 13.01 2.66 -7.50
CA VAL A 29 12.25 3.15 -6.34
C VAL A 29 11.98 4.66 -6.44
N SER A 30 12.94 5.44 -6.95
CA SER A 30 12.80 6.88 -7.17
C SER A 30 11.58 7.28 -8.02
N ARG A 31 11.01 6.37 -8.81
CA ARG A 31 9.85 6.64 -9.69
C ARG A 31 8.52 6.75 -8.96
N TYR A 32 8.44 6.24 -7.73
CA TYR A 32 7.19 6.04 -7.02
C TYR A 32 7.07 6.96 -5.82
N ASP A 33 5.85 7.37 -5.50
CA ASP A 33 5.55 8.12 -4.29
C ASP A 33 5.41 7.17 -3.09
N LEU A 34 4.94 5.94 -3.35
CA LEU A 34 4.85 4.83 -2.40
C LEU A 34 5.19 3.53 -3.13
N ILE A 35 6.09 2.73 -2.57
CA ILE A 35 6.37 1.39 -3.08
C ILE A 35 6.48 0.37 -1.95
N LEU A 36 5.84 -0.78 -2.16
CA LEU A 36 6.07 -1.99 -1.38
C LEU A 36 7.19 -2.81 -2.03
N ILE A 37 8.28 -3.04 -1.30
CA ILE A 37 9.36 -3.94 -1.69
C ILE A 37 9.18 -5.26 -0.92
N VAL A 38 9.08 -6.35 -1.68
CA VAL A 38 8.94 -7.72 -1.17
C VAL A 38 10.27 -8.47 -1.35
N GLY A 39 10.46 -9.54 -0.57
CA GLY A 39 11.67 -10.37 -0.64
C GLY A 39 12.85 -9.83 0.16
N VAL A 40 12.62 -8.97 1.16
CA VAL A 40 13.67 -8.39 2.01
C VAL A 40 14.17 -9.42 3.01
N VAL A 41 15.43 -9.84 2.88
CA VAL A 41 16.12 -10.78 3.76
C VAL A 41 17.22 -10.02 4.51
N ASP A 42 16.83 -9.27 5.54
CA ASP A 42 17.76 -8.42 6.29
C ASP A 42 17.58 -8.53 7.82
N ALA A 43 18.27 -9.49 8.43
CA ALA A 43 18.20 -9.67 9.88
C ALA A 43 18.91 -8.56 10.67
N SER A 44 19.89 -7.85 10.07
CA SER A 44 20.67 -6.83 10.77
C SER A 44 20.18 -5.40 10.51
N GLY A 45 19.34 -5.19 9.49
CA GLY A 45 18.88 -3.87 9.04
C GLY A 45 19.91 -3.10 8.21
N VAL A 46 21.12 -3.64 8.05
CA VAL A 46 22.25 -2.95 7.38
C VAL A 46 21.97 -2.76 5.90
N SER A 47 21.32 -3.72 5.25
CA SER A 47 21.05 -3.63 3.81
C SER A 47 19.99 -2.58 3.50
N VAL A 48 18.93 -2.52 4.32
CA VAL A 48 17.89 -1.50 4.22
C VAL A 48 18.48 -0.11 4.52
N GLN A 49 19.28 0.02 5.58
CA GLN A 49 19.93 1.29 5.91
C GLN A 49 20.82 1.79 4.77
N ARG A 50 21.64 0.91 4.18
CA ARG A 50 22.51 1.26 3.05
C ARG A 50 21.71 1.71 1.84
N PHE A 51 20.64 0.98 1.51
CA PHE A 51 19.75 1.33 0.42
C PHE A 51 19.08 2.70 0.63
N MET A 52 18.50 2.94 1.80
CA MET A 52 17.80 4.19 2.10
C MET A 52 18.75 5.39 2.17
N THR A 53 19.97 5.18 2.68
CA THR A 53 21.02 6.21 2.64
C THR A 53 21.30 6.64 1.20
N GLU A 54 21.49 5.68 0.29
CA GLU A 54 21.77 5.99 -1.12
C GLU A 54 20.54 6.59 -1.82
N LEU A 55 19.35 6.07 -1.55
CA LEU A 55 18.09 6.59 -2.09
C LEU A 55 17.90 8.08 -1.73
N ASN A 56 18.07 8.43 -0.45
CA ASN A 56 17.92 9.82 0.00
C ASN A 56 19.13 10.69 -0.36
N ARG A 57 20.29 10.10 -0.66
CA ARG A 57 21.44 10.84 -1.19
C ARG A 57 21.21 11.32 -2.63
N VAL A 58 20.58 10.50 -3.47
CA VAL A 58 20.36 10.85 -4.90
C VAL A 58 19.08 11.64 -5.14
N ASN A 59 18.05 11.44 -4.32
CA ASN A 59 16.79 12.17 -4.43
C ASN A 59 16.87 13.45 -3.59
N THR A 60 17.06 14.59 -4.24
CA THR A 60 17.18 15.88 -3.55
C THR A 60 15.85 16.64 -3.44
N THR A 61 14.85 16.27 -4.24
CA THR A 61 13.52 16.91 -4.24
C THR A 61 12.58 16.28 -3.23
N HIS A 62 12.67 14.97 -3.05
CA HIS A 62 11.82 14.20 -2.15
C HIS A 62 12.68 13.40 -1.19
N HIS A 63 12.31 13.41 0.07
CA HIS A 63 12.91 12.54 1.07
C HIS A 63 12.04 11.29 1.23
N TYR A 64 12.68 10.12 1.27
CA TYR A 64 11.98 8.86 1.51
C TYR A 64 12.08 8.46 2.97
N ALA A 65 10.92 8.22 3.57
CA ALA A 65 10.78 7.46 4.80
C ALA A 65 10.51 5.98 4.48
N LEU A 66 10.54 5.14 5.51
CA LEU A 66 10.29 3.71 5.38
C LEU A 66 9.46 3.15 6.52
N GLN A 67 8.75 2.07 6.24
CA GLN A 67 8.14 1.21 7.24
C GLN A 67 8.46 -0.26 6.94
N LEU A 68 8.97 -0.99 7.93
CA LEU A 68 9.26 -2.42 7.82
C LEU A 68 8.20 -3.24 8.55
N SER A 69 7.89 -4.42 8.01
CA SER A 69 7.17 -5.46 8.72
C SER A 69 8.08 -6.20 9.71
N THR A 70 7.46 -7.02 10.55
CA THR A 70 8.17 -8.09 11.25
C THR A 70 8.77 -9.11 10.27
N ARG A 71 9.74 -9.90 10.72
CA ARG A 71 10.34 -10.98 9.91
C ARG A 71 9.39 -12.19 9.85
N LEU A 72 8.92 -12.51 8.66
CA LEU A 72 7.89 -13.51 8.38
C LEU A 72 8.42 -14.71 7.60
N GLY A 73 7.88 -15.88 7.88
CA GLY A 73 8.21 -17.13 7.19
C GLY A 73 7.96 -18.33 8.09
N ARG A 74 7.57 -19.48 7.54
CA ARG A 74 7.27 -20.68 8.35
C ARG A 74 8.54 -21.34 8.92
N ASN A 75 9.68 -21.12 8.29
CA ASN A 75 10.94 -21.82 8.57
C ASN A 75 12.03 -20.85 9.09
N ARG A 76 13.31 -21.28 9.09
CA ARG A 76 14.45 -20.41 9.41
C ARG A 76 14.63 -19.26 8.41
N TYR A 77 14.23 -19.48 7.17
CA TYR A 77 14.16 -18.45 6.15
C TYR A 77 13.02 -17.50 6.49
N LYS A 78 13.34 -16.21 6.61
CA LYS A 78 12.36 -15.15 6.89
C LYS A 78 12.62 -13.96 5.98
N GLU A 79 11.54 -13.36 5.52
CA GLU A 79 11.51 -12.14 4.73
C GLU A 79 10.76 -11.02 5.46
N GLN A 80 10.90 -9.80 4.98
CA GLN A 80 10.16 -8.63 5.44
C GLN A 80 9.52 -7.92 4.25
N PHE A 81 8.43 -7.22 4.53
CA PHE A 81 7.87 -6.20 3.67
C PHE A 81 8.51 -4.86 4.04
N LEU A 82 8.92 -4.11 3.02
CA LEU A 82 9.47 -2.76 3.17
C LEU A 82 8.60 -1.80 2.37
N PHE A 83 7.87 -0.94 3.04
CA PHE A 83 7.31 0.25 2.41
C PHE A 83 8.37 1.34 2.38
N ALA A 84 8.61 1.92 1.21
CA ALA A 84 9.36 3.16 1.04
C ALA A 84 8.43 4.20 0.41
N TYR A 85 8.39 5.40 0.97
CA TYR A 85 7.46 6.44 0.55
C TYR A 85 8.04 7.83 0.73
N ARG A 86 7.61 8.75 -0.13
CA ARG A 86 7.96 10.17 -0.04
C ARG A 86 7.17 10.81 1.11
N ASP A 87 7.86 11.26 2.14
CA ASP A 87 7.23 11.77 3.37
C ASP A 87 6.64 13.18 3.22
N ASP A 88 6.92 13.86 2.10
CA ASP A 88 6.25 15.09 1.68
C ASP A 88 4.97 14.84 0.87
N VAL A 89 4.70 13.58 0.48
CA VAL A 89 3.54 13.18 -0.34
C VAL A 89 2.60 12.24 0.40
N VAL A 90 3.13 11.40 1.29
CA VAL A 90 2.39 10.32 1.96
C VAL A 90 2.52 10.45 3.48
N ASP A 91 1.38 10.65 4.14
CA ASP A 91 1.27 10.55 5.59
C ASP A 91 0.98 9.10 6.00
N LEU A 92 1.88 8.50 6.78
CA LEU A 92 1.66 7.19 7.38
C LEU A 92 0.79 7.34 8.63
N ILE A 93 -0.50 6.98 8.51
CA ILE A 93 -1.47 7.11 9.60
C ILE A 93 -1.42 5.91 10.56
N ASP A 94 -1.39 4.69 10.03
CA ASP A 94 -1.38 3.45 10.81
C ASP A 94 -0.76 2.30 10.01
N CYS A 95 -0.34 1.25 10.72
CA CYS A 95 0.27 0.04 10.17
C CYS A 95 -0.40 -1.20 10.76
N TYR A 96 -1.02 -2.00 9.91
CA TYR A 96 -1.61 -3.26 10.31
C TYR A 96 -1.02 -4.42 9.50
N GLN A 97 -0.64 -5.50 10.18
CA GLN A 97 -0.14 -6.72 9.57
C GLN A 97 -1.10 -7.85 9.94
N TYR A 98 -1.79 -8.40 8.95
CA TYR A 98 -2.71 -9.51 9.16
C TYR A 98 -1.95 -10.78 9.56
N GLU A 99 -2.42 -11.48 10.59
CA GLU A 99 -1.83 -12.76 11.02
C GLU A 99 -2.55 -13.93 10.33
N ASP A 100 -1.79 -14.74 9.58
CA ASP A 100 -2.23 -15.95 8.84
C ASP A 100 -2.20 -17.22 9.73
N ASN A 101 -2.58 -17.08 10.99
CA ASN A 101 -2.50 -18.13 12.02
C ASN A 101 -3.81 -18.26 12.82
N GLN A 102 -4.92 -17.72 12.30
CA GLN A 102 -6.20 -17.72 13.00
C GLN A 102 -6.81 -19.13 12.98
N GLU A 103 -7.28 -19.58 14.14
CA GLU A 103 -7.93 -20.88 14.29
C GLU A 103 -9.29 -20.85 13.57
N ASN A 104 -9.48 -21.75 12.58
CA ASN A 104 -10.56 -21.73 11.58
C ASN A 104 -10.45 -20.60 10.54
N ASP A 105 -9.28 -20.49 9.89
CA ASP A 105 -9.03 -19.59 8.75
C ASP A 105 -10.08 -19.76 7.64
N MET A 106 -11.17 -18.99 7.77
CA MET A 106 -12.26 -18.89 6.83
C MET A 106 -11.75 -18.02 5.70
N ASP A 107 -11.60 -18.61 4.52
CA ASP A 107 -11.31 -17.94 3.23
C ASP A 107 -11.82 -16.49 3.21
N VAL A 108 -10.93 -15.56 3.57
CA VAL A 108 -11.27 -14.16 3.89
C VAL A 108 -11.75 -13.42 2.63
N PHE A 109 -11.35 -13.93 1.47
CA PHE A 109 -11.80 -13.41 0.19
C PHE A 109 -13.11 -14.09 -0.20
N ALA A 110 -14.22 -13.36 -0.11
CA ALA A 110 -15.54 -13.85 -0.56
C ALA A 110 -15.54 -14.33 -2.04
N ARG A 111 -14.54 -13.91 -2.83
CA ARG A 111 -14.12 -14.46 -4.12
C ARG A 111 -12.60 -14.33 -4.24
N GLU A 112 -11.93 -15.39 -4.66
CA GLU A 112 -10.50 -15.36 -4.99
C GLU A 112 -10.23 -14.23 -6.01
N PRO A 113 -9.14 -13.44 -5.83
CA PRO A 113 -8.79 -12.40 -6.78
C PRO A 113 -8.51 -13.00 -8.16
N TYR A 114 -9.16 -12.47 -9.19
CA TYR A 114 -8.89 -12.83 -10.58
C TYR A 114 -7.54 -12.22 -11.00
N ILE A 115 -6.55 -13.08 -11.31
CA ILE A 115 -5.14 -12.71 -11.52
C ILE A 115 -4.80 -12.75 -13.02
N VAL A 116 -4.03 -11.76 -13.48
CA VAL A 116 -3.34 -11.76 -14.78
C VAL A 116 -1.84 -11.85 -14.53
N ASP A 117 -1.16 -12.75 -15.24
CA ASP A 117 0.28 -13.01 -15.05
C ASP A 117 1.14 -11.85 -15.58
N THR A 118 2.01 -11.30 -14.73
CA THR A 118 2.95 -10.21 -15.06
C THR A 118 4.41 -10.69 -15.10
N THR A 119 4.65 -12.00 -15.07
CA THR A 119 6.00 -12.60 -14.98
C THR A 119 6.76 -12.44 -16.31
N ALA A 120 8.01 -11.96 -16.22
CA ALA A 120 8.87 -11.73 -17.39
C ALA A 120 9.60 -12.98 -17.86
N ALA A 121 9.86 -13.91 -16.93
CA ALA A 121 10.51 -15.18 -17.20
C ALA A 121 9.50 -16.18 -17.76
N THR A 122 9.80 -16.81 -18.89
CA THR A 122 8.96 -17.87 -19.50
C THR A 122 9.08 -19.22 -18.79
N THR A 123 9.82 -19.27 -17.68
CA THR A 123 10.22 -20.50 -16.98
C THR A 123 9.54 -20.69 -15.62
N ASN A 124 8.76 -19.73 -15.14
CA ASN A 124 7.93 -19.86 -13.93
C ASN A 124 6.70 -18.91 -13.97
N ASP A 125 5.73 -19.16 -13.08
CA ASP A 125 4.42 -18.50 -12.98
C ASP A 125 4.19 -17.83 -11.60
N HIS A 126 5.27 -17.48 -10.90
CA HIS A 126 5.23 -17.01 -9.52
C HIS A 126 4.91 -15.51 -9.38
N THR A 127 3.62 -15.15 -9.45
CA THR A 127 3.12 -13.77 -9.27
C THR A 127 2.75 -13.44 -7.81
N PHE A 128 3.72 -12.91 -7.06
CA PHE A 128 3.52 -12.52 -5.66
C PHE A 128 3.13 -11.04 -5.47
N ASP A 129 3.42 -10.17 -6.45
CA ASP A 129 3.20 -8.73 -6.33
C ASP A 129 1.79 -8.36 -6.79
N ARG A 130 0.90 -7.96 -5.86
CA ARG A 130 -0.50 -7.63 -6.16
C ARG A 130 -0.88 -6.32 -5.49
N ILE A 131 -1.49 -5.42 -6.25
CA ILE A 131 -2.18 -4.24 -5.72
C ILE A 131 -3.69 -4.50 -5.90
N VAL A 132 -4.39 -4.72 -4.80
CA VAL A 132 -5.85 -4.89 -4.80
C VAL A 132 -6.48 -3.58 -4.36
N ALA A 133 -7.22 -2.94 -5.26
CA ALA A 133 -8.03 -1.77 -4.95
C ALA A 133 -9.50 -2.20 -4.76
N TYR A 134 -10.13 -1.72 -3.70
CA TYR A 134 -11.51 -2.04 -3.36
C TYR A 134 -12.25 -0.80 -2.87
N GLY A 135 -13.55 -0.74 -3.16
CA GLY A 135 -14.43 0.39 -2.82
C GLY A 135 -14.53 1.43 -3.92
N GLU A 136 -15.72 1.99 -4.10
CA GLU A 136 -16.04 2.96 -5.16
C GLU A 136 -15.11 4.19 -5.13
N ASP A 137 -14.82 4.71 -3.94
CA ASP A 137 -13.96 5.88 -3.79
C ASP A 137 -12.54 5.59 -4.29
N MET A 138 -11.95 4.45 -3.89
CA MET A 138 -10.61 4.06 -4.33
C MET A 138 -10.59 3.81 -5.84
N LEU A 139 -11.57 3.07 -6.36
CA LEU A 139 -11.70 2.79 -7.79
C LEU A 139 -11.87 4.08 -8.61
N GLY A 140 -12.61 5.07 -8.10
CA GLY A 140 -12.78 6.38 -8.73
C GLY A 140 -11.50 7.23 -8.80
N THR A 141 -10.50 6.93 -7.96
CA THR A 141 -9.18 7.60 -8.00
C THR A 141 -8.21 6.97 -8.99
N ILE A 142 -8.42 5.72 -9.42
CA ILE A 142 -7.50 5.04 -10.33
C ILE A 142 -7.49 5.78 -11.67
N VAL A 143 -6.29 6.15 -12.14
CA VAL A 143 -6.11 6.65 -13.50
C VAL A 143 -6.35 5.49 -14.46
N PRO A 144 -7.33 5.60 -15.39
CA PRO A 144 -7.64 4.51 -16.31
C PRO A 144 -6.41 4.06 -17.11
N ASN A 145 -6.25 2.74 -17.27
CA ASN A 145 -5.14 2.10 -17.98
C ASN A 145 -3.73 2.39 -17.43
N SER A 146 -3.62 2.91 -16.20
CA SER A 146 -2.31 3.15 -15.56
C SER A 146 -1.70 1.88 -14.97
N ALA A 147 -2.52 0.90 -14.59
CA ALA A 147 -2.08 -0.35 -14.01
C ALA A 147 -1.29 -1.19 -15.04
N LYS A 148 0.01 -1.39 -14.80
CA LYS A 148 0.91 -2.10 -15.73
C LYS A 148 2.22 -2.53 -15.04
N PRO A 149 2.99 -3.45 -15.61
CA PRO A 149 4.36 -3.68 -15.17
C PRO A 149 5.31 -2.57 -15.65
N PHE A 150 6.25 -2.16 -14.80
CA PHE A 150 7.37 -1.30 -15.17
C PHE A 150 8.58 -2.14 -15.62
N ASN A 151 8.78 -2.20 -16.93
CA ASN A 151 9.89 -2.95 -17.52
C ASN A 151 11.20 -2.16 -17.43
N PHE A 152 11.88 -2.23 -16.27
CA PHE A 152 13.16 -1.56 -16.04
C PHE A 152 14.28 -2.08 -16.96
N HIS A 153 14.15 -3.32 -17.44
CA HIS A 153 15.10 -3.92 -18.38
C HIS A 153 15.16 -3.10 -19.68
N LYS A 154 14.00 -2.75 -20.26
CA LYS A 154 13.90 -1.89 -21.43
C LYS A 154 14.17 -0.42 -21.11
N GLU A 155 13.55 0.10 -20.04
CA GLU A 155 13.66 1.53 -19.69
C GLU A 155 15.10 1.95 -19.45
N PHE A 156 15.89 1.11 -18.80
CA PHE A 156 17.29 1.41 -18.46
C PHE A 156 18.29 0.81 -19.43
N ALA A 157 17.83 0.25 -20.56
CA ALA A 157 18.66 -0.41 -21.57
C ALA A 157 19.65 -1.42 -20.96
N MET A 158 19.16 -2.24 -20.03
CA MET A 158 19.97 -3.27 -19.37
C MET A 158 20.12 -4.51 -20.24
N THR A 159 21.16 -5.30 -19.96
CA THR A 159 21.22 -6.68 -20.45
C THR A 159 20.32 -7.57 -19.60
N GLU A 160 19.92 -8.73 -20.12
CA GLU A 160 19.15 -9.73 -19.36
C GLU A 160 19.90 -10.17 -18.09
N GLU A 161 21.22 -10.40 -18.20
CA GLU A 161 22.07 -10.73 -17.06
C GLU A 161 22.03 -9.65 -15.97
N MET A 162 22.12 -8.38 -16.36
CA MET A 162 22.05 -7.26 -15.42
C MET A 162 20.64 -7.15 -14.82
N ALA A 163 19.60 -7.35 -15.60
CA ALA A 163 18.22 -7.32 -15.11
C ALA A 163 17.97 -8.42 -14.06
N LEU A 164 18.42 -9.65 -14.32
CA LEU A 164 18.28 -10.78 -13.38
C LEU A 164 19.09 -10.59 -12.08
N ARG A 165 20.17 -9.81 -12.10
CA ARG A 165 20.87 -9.39 -10.87
C ARG A 165 20.01 -8.47 -10.00
N VAL A 166 19.15 -7.64 -10.64
CA VAL A 166 18.20 -6.75 -9.96
C VAL A 166 17.01 -7.56 -9.43
N SER A 167 16.25 -8.20 -10.32
CA SER A 167 15.17 -9.13 -9.98
C SER A 167 14.67 -9.86 -11.24
N ASP A 168 14.09 -11.03 -11.07
CA ASP A 168 13.31 -11.75 -12.09
C ASP A 168 11.84 -11.26 -12.19
N HIS A 169 11.43 -10.34 -11.32
CA HIS A 169 10.12 -9.69 -11.34
C HIS A 169 10.22 -8.23 -11.81
N TYR A 170 9.21 -7.74 -12.53
CA TYR A 170 9.05 -6.30 -12.76
C TYR A 170 8.14 -5.70 -11.68
N PRO A 171 8.40 -4.48 -11.20
CA PRO A 171 7.44 -3.76 -10.40
C PRO A 171 6.09 -3.68 -11.10
N VAL A 172 5.00 -3.91 -10.38
CA VAL A 172 3.65 -3.61 -10.84
C VAL A 172 3.25 -2.24 -10.29
N GLU A 173 2.87 -1.33 -11.18
CA GLU A 173 2.58 0.06 -10.85
C GLU A 173 1.13 0.44 -11.19
N VAL A 174 0.61 1.42 -10.47
CA VAL A 174 -0.69 2.07 -10.74
C VAL A 174 -0.59 3.55 -10.39
N GLU A 175 -1.31 4.39 -11.15
CA GLU A 175 -1.42 5.81 -10.84
C GLU A 175 -2.79 6.12 -10.23
N LEU A 176 -2.78 6.88 -9.14
CA LEU A 176 -3.97 7.47 -8.54
C LEU A 176 -4.02 8.97 -8.82
N ARG A 177 -5.21 9.47 -9.11
CA ARG A 177 -5.51 10.91 -9.19
C ARG A 177 -5.28 11.53 -7.82
N GLY A 178 -4.71 12.73 -7.81
CA GLY A 178 -4.71 13.56 -6.61
C GLY A 178 -6.14 14.01 -6.33
N ALA A 179 -6.89 13.23 -5.54
CA ALA A 179 -8.09 13.75 -4.91
C ALA A 179 -7.64 14.56 -3.69
N PRO A 180 -8.15 15.79 -3.48
CA PRO A 180 -8.09 16.35 -2.14
C PRO A 180 -8.74 15.31 -1.22
N PRO A 181 -8.16 15.02 -0.05
CA PRO A 181 -8.77 14.08 0.87
C PRO A 181 -10.23 14.47 1.10
N PHE A 182 -11.12 13.49 1.32
CA PHE A 182 -12.56 13.75 1.44
C PHE A 182 -12.89 14.88 2.45
N TRP A 183 -12.09 15.01 3.52
CA TRP A 183 -12.19 16.12 4.48
C TRP A 183 -11.81 17.50 3.90
N MET A 184 -10.94 17.58 2.89
CA MET A 184 -10.66 18.79 2.12
C MET A 184 -11.74 19.11 1.07
N ALA A 185 -12.34 18.11 0.43
CA ALA A 185 -13.46 18.35 -0.51
C ALA A 185 -14.61 19.08 0.20
N THR A 186 -14.89 18.68 1.44
CA THR A 186 -15.92 19.28 2.31
C THR A 186 -15.59 20.72 2.73
N SER A 187 -14.31 21.09 2.80
CA SER A 187 -13.86 22.44 3.19
C SER A 187 -13.70 23.40 1.99
N LEU A 188 -13.36 22.89 0.80
CA LEU A 188 -13.31 23.67 -0.45
C LEU A 188 -14.70 24.02 -0.97
N GLN A 189 -15.68 23.10 -0.86
CA GLN A 189 -17.09 23.41 -1.12
C GLN A 189 -17.64 24.44 -0.12
N ARG A 190 -17.11 24.45 1.11
CA ARG A 190 -17.43 25.47 2.10
C ARG A 190 -16.80 26.83 1.76
N ARG A 191 -15.53 26.88 1.34
CA ARG A 191 -14.86 28.14 0.92
C ARG A 191 -15.50 28.77 -0.31
N ALA A 192 -15.88 27.98 -1.31
CA ALA A 192 -16.59 28.48 -2.49
C ALA A 192 -17.95 29.10 -2.15
N ASN A 193 -18.61 28.64 -1.08
CA ASN A 193 -19.88 29.21 -0.59
C ASN A 193 -19.70 30.40 0.38
N VAL A 194 -18.51 30.58 0.98
CA VAL A 194 -18.24 31.67 1.94
C VAL A 194 -18.01 33.01 1.24
N ASP A 195 -17.50 33.00 0.00
CA ASP A 195 -17.28 34.24 -0.78
C ASP A 195 -18.58 34.84 -1.34
N THR A 196 -19.74 34.17 -1.24
CA THR A 196 -21.00 34.67 -1.83
C THR A 196 -22.07 35.14 -0.85
N LEU A 197 -21.99 34.87 0.47
CA LEU A 197 -23.04 35.30 1.40
C LEU A 197 -22.49 35.70 2.76
N GLN A 198 -21.80 36.83 2.79
CA GLN A 198 -21.43 37.50 4.04
C GLN A 198 -22.54 38.47 4.47
N ALA A 199 -23.63 37.92 5.00
CA ALA A 199 -24.51 38.55 5.99
C ALA A 199 -25.60 37.55 6.43
N SER A 200 -25.72 37.29 7.74
CA SER A 200 -26.82 36.57 8.40
C SER A 200 -26.77 35.03 8.49
N VAL A 201 -25.68 34.41 8.99
CA VAL A 201 -25.72 32.95 9.30
C VAL A 201 -24.86 32.53 10.51
N ASN A 202 -24.98 33.17 11.68
CA ASN A 202 -24.31 32.66 12.89
C ASN A 202 -25.17 31.67 13.71
N SER A 203 -26.41 31.40 13.30
CA SER A 203 -27.31 30.45 13.99
C SER A 203 -27.55 29.13 13.24
N ALA A 204 -27.38 29.08 11.91
CA ALA A 204 -27.67 27.87 11.13
C ALA A 204 -26.43 26.96 10.96
N VAL A 205 -25.22 27.51 11.03
CA VAL A 205 -23.95 26.77 10.87
C VAL A 205 -23.68 25.83 12.06
N THR A 206 -24.10 26.20 13.27
CA THR A 206 -24.00 25.34 14.45
C THR A 206 -25.00 24.20 14.43
N GLY A 207 -26.20 24.40 13.88
CA GLY A 207 -27.21 23.35 13.74
C GLY A 207 -26.77 22.24 12.77
N THR A 208 -26.22 22.60 11.61
CA THR A 208 -25.78 21.62 10.61
C THR A 208 -24.58 20.78 11.06
N LEU A 209 -23.63 21.38 11.78
CA LEU A 209 -22.50 20.64 12.37
C LEU A 209 -22.96 19.65 13.45
N GLN A 210 -23.95 20.03 14.25
CA GLN A 210 -24.52 19.16 15.27
C GLN A 210 -25.23 17.95 14.65
N ASP A 211 -25.96 18.18 13.55
CA ASP A 211 -26.68 17.13 12.82
C ASP A 211 -25.73 16.14 12.12
N ASP A 212 -24.66 16.62 11.50
CA ASP A 212 -23.64 15.76 10.88
C ASP A 212 -22.92 14.89 11.92
N MET A 213 -22.58 15.47 13.09
CA MET A 213 -21.97 14.73 14.19
C MET A 213 -22.91 13.67 14.76
N LEU A 214 -24.20 13.99 14.90
CA LEU A 214 -25.22 13.05 15.37
C LEU A 214 -25.44 11.91 14.36
N LYS A 215 -25.37 12.20 13.07
CA LYS A 215 -25.45 11.20 12.00
C LYS A 215 -24.28 10.22 12.06
N LEU A 216 -23.05 10.73 12.19
CA LEU A 216 -21.86 9.89 12.36
C LEU A 216 -21.91 9.02 13.61
N GLN A 217 -22.39 9.58 14.73
CA GLN A 217 -22.59 8.80 15.96
C GLN A 217 -23.59 7.65 15.76
N LYS A 218 -24.67 7.89 15.00
CA LYS A 218 -25.67 6.87 14.68
C LYS A 218 -25.11 5.79 13.74
N GLU A 219 -24.30 6.16 12.76
CA GLU A 219 -23.64 5.22 11.85
C GLU A 219 -22.61 4.34 12.59
N ASN A 220 -21.83 4.91 13.51
CA ASN A 220 -20.92 4.15 14.37
C ASN A 220 -21.66 3.14 15.25
N LEU A 221 -22.78 3.53 15.86
CA LEU A 221 -23.59 2.61 16.67
C LEU A 221 -24.20 1.47 15.84
N LEU A 222 -24.53 1.74 14.57
CA LEU A 222 -25.02 0.70 13.66
C LEU A 222 -23.92 -0.31 13.33
N LEU A 223 -22.70 0.17 13.05
CA LEU A 223 -21.53 -0.68 12.82
C LEU A 223 -21.18 -1.52 14.06
N GLU A 224 -21.22 -0.94 15.26
CA GLU A 224 -21.02 -1.68 16.50
C GLU A 224 -22.08 -2.77 16.70
N ARG A 225 -23.35 -2.47 16.39
CA ARG A 225 -24.43 -3.45 16.45
C ARG A 225 -24.19 -4.60 15.47
N GLU A 226 -23.82 -4.32 14.24
CA GLU A 226 -23.55 -5.35 13.22
C GLU A 226 -22.35 -6.22 13.62
N LYS A 227 -21.28 -5.61 14.14
CA LYS A 227 -20.12 -6.32 14.70
C LYS A 227 -20.53 -7.26 15.84
N LEU A 228 -21.35 -6.80 16.78
CA LEU A 228 -21.86 -7.62 17.89
C LEU A 228 -22.74 -8.77 17.38
N GLN A 229 -23.56 -8.54 16.36
CA GLN A 229 -24.38 -9.58 15.75
C GLN A 229 -23.52 -10.68 15.10
N LEU A 230 -22.45 -10.30 14.41
CA LEU A 230 -21.49 -11.24 13.84
C LEU A 230 -20.77 -12.04 14.94
N GLN A 231 -20.34 -11.39 16.03
CA GLN A 231 -19.73 -12.08 17.17
C GLN A 231 -20.69 -13.08 17.81
N ILE A 232 -21.96 -12.70 18.01
CA ILE A 232 -22.98 -13.63 18.53
C ILE A 232 -23.20 -14.80 17.57
N SER A 233 -23.24 -14.56 16.27
CA SER A 233 -23.39 -15.61 15.25
C SER A 233 -22.23 -16.60 15.30
N LEU A 234 -20.99 -16.09 15.40
CA LEU A 234 -19.79 -16.91 15.48
C LEU A 234 -19.77 -17.76 16.77
N LEU A 235 -20.10 -17.17 17.92
CA LEU A 235 -20.20 -17.88 19.19
C LEU A 235 -21.26 -18.99 19.16
N LYS A 236 -22.39 -18.76 18.48
CA LYS A 236 -23.43 -19.79 18.29
C LYS A 236 -22.94 -20.95 17.44
N GLN A 237 -22.17 -20.68 16.38
CA GLN A 237 -21.57 -21.72 15.55
C GLN A 237 -20.55 -22.55 16.33
N GLN A 238 -19.68 -21.89 17.11
CA GLN A 238 -18.69 -22.57 17.97
C GLN A 238 -19.36 -23.44 19.05
N LEU A 239 -20.45 -22.97 19.65
CA LEU A 239 -21.21 -23.75 20.63
C LEU A 239 -21.89 -24.98 19.99
N ALA A 240 -22.30 -24.88 18.73
CA ALA A 240 -22.90 -25.99 17.99
C ALA A 240 -21.88 -27.08 17.62
N THR A 241 -20.60 -26.74 17.46
CA THR A 241 -19.51 -27.70 17.19
C THR A 241 -18.96 -28.39 18.45
N LEU A 242 -19.37 -27.97 19.65
CA LEU A 242 -18.95 -28.54 20.94
C LEU A 242 -19.92 -29.62 21.48
N LYS A 243 -20.91 -30.04 20.70
CA LYS A 243 -21.83 -31.16 20.99
C LYS A 243 -21.54 -32.35 20.08
#